data_AF-A0A1W9U767-F1
#
_entry.id   AF-A0A1W9U767-F1
#
_cell.length_a   1.000
_cell.length_b   1.000
_cell.length_c   1.000
_cell.angle_alpha   90.00
_cell.angle_beta   90.00
_cell.angle_gamma   90.00
#
_symmetry.space_group_name_H-M   'P 1'
#
loop_
_entity.id
_entity.type
_entity.pdbx_description
1 polymer ?
#
loop_
_entity_poly.entity_id
_entity_poly.type
_entity_poly.pdbx_seq_one_letter_code
_entity_poly.pdbx_strand_id
1 'polypeptide(L)'
;MARVYSGKVIIPGDRMDEYFKLMQEAEEKREPFRQSLLKLNQEFHQFLLAKYSERTARKHVSIVEVFIDFICRQTDVERIDEITSGMVNTHFKKWWKRKVWDSTSPDELTVALRKFFLFLLEEKNIVNEKALKALQ
;
A
#
# COMPACT_ATOMS: atom_id res chain seq x y z
N MET A 1 -6.64 2.59 -16.28
CA MET A 1 -5.40 2.45 -15.46
C MET A 1 -5.66 3.15 -14.15
N ALA A 2 -5.39 2.49 -13.03
CA ALA A 2 -5.53 3.06 -11.71
C ALA A 2 -4.68 4.34 -11.58
N ARG A 3 -5.25 5.39 -11.00
CA ARG A 3 -4.69 6.73 -10.85
C ARG A 3 -4.20 6.95 -9.42
N VAL A 4 -3.09 7.68 -9.31
CA VAL A 4 -2.61 8.19 -8.02
C VAL A 4 -3.12 9.61 -7.88
N TYR A 5 -3.84 9.89 -6.79
CA TYR A 5 -4.31 11.22 -6.48
C TYR A 5 -3.15 12.06 -5.94
N SER A 6 -2.85 13.16 -6.61
CA SER A 6 -1.85 14.13 -6.13
C SER A 6 -2.33 15.55 -6.43
N GLY A 7 -2.34 16.42 -5.43
CA GLY A 7 -2.72 17.82 -5.60
C GLY A 7 -3.42 18.40 -4.36
N LYS A 8 -3.66 19.71 -4.38
CA LYS A 8 -4.46 20.41 -3.37
C LYS A 8 -5.87 20.59 -3.93
N VAL A 9 -6.88 20.12 -3.21
CA VAL A 9 -8.28 20.40 -3.53
C VAL A 9 -8.71 21.65 -2.77
N ILE A 10 -9.36 22.59 -3.46
CA ILE A 10 -9.95 23.78 -2.84
C ILE A 10 -11.44 23.51 -2.69
N ILE A 11 -11.91 23.47 -1.45
CA ILE A 11 -13.31 23.18 -1.12
C ILE A 11 -13.94 24.47 -0.60
N PRO A 12 -15.00 24.98 -1.25
CA PRO A 12 -15.78 26.09 -0.72
C PRO A 12 -16.34 25.76 0.67
N GLY A 13 -16.30 26.72 1.60
CA GLY A 13 -16.69 26.50 3.00
C GLY A 13 -18.14 26.03 3.17
N ASP A 14 -19.03 26.43 2.26
CA ASP A 14 -20.44 26.06 2.17
C ASP A 14 -20.67 24.59 1.76
N ARG A 15 -19.64 23.90 1.23
CA ARG A 15 -19.72 22.51 0.76
C ARG A 15 -18.90 21.54 1.61
N MET A 16 -18.42 21.99 2.77
CA MET A 16 -17.60 21.17 3.67
C MET A 16 -18.34 19.93 4.16
N ASP A 17 -19.62 20.06 4.51
CA ASP A 17 -20.43 18.94 5.03
C ASP A 17 -20.68 17.88 3.95
N GLU A 18 -21.00 18.31 2.72
CA GLU A 18 -21.14 17.41 1.57
C GLU A 18 -19.82 16.70 1.28
N TYR A 19 -18.71 17.41 1.34
CA TYR A 19 -17.38 16.85 1.14
C TYR A 19 -17.04 15.79 2.21
N PHE A 20 -17.29 16.06 3.48
CA PHE A 20 -17.05 15.08 4.55
C PHE A 20 -17.92 13.84 4.38
N LYS A 21 -19.19 14.00 3.98
CA LYS A 21 -20.08 12.87 3.72
C LYS A 21 -19.58 12.01 2.55
N LEU A 22 -19.19 12.63 1.44
CA LEU A 22 -18.63 11.91 0.29
C LEU A 22 -17.31 11.20 0.63
N MET A 23 -16.48 11.81 1.47
CA MET A 23 -15.23 11.19 1.94
C MET A 23 -15.52 9.96 2.78
N GLN A 24 -16.46 10.04 3.73
CA GLN A 24 -16.84 8.92 4.57
C GLN A 24 -17.43 7.77 3.76
N GLU A 25 -18.34 8.04 2.82
CA GLU A 25 -18.91 7.02 1.94
C GLU A 25 -17.83 6.33 1.07
N ALA A 26 -16.81 7.09 0.63
CA ALA A 26 -15.69 6.53 -0.12
C ALA A 26 -14.77 5.67 0.76
N GLU A 27 -14.54 6.07 2.01
CA GLU A 27 -13.79 5.28 2.99
C GLU A 27 -14.52 3.96 3.32
N GLU A 28 -15.83 4.02 3.58
CA GLU A 28 -16.66 2.84 3.87
C GLU A 28 -16.66 1.84 2.70
N LYS A 29 -16.71 2.31 1.45
CA LYS A 29 -16.61 1.45 0.27
C LYS A 29 -15.24 0.77 0.13
N ARG A 30 -14.17 1.44 0.56
CA ARG A 30 -12.80 0.93 0.46
C ARG A 30 -12.39 0.06 1.65
N GLU A 31 -13.09 0.17 2.77
CA GLU A 31 -12.78 -0.55 4.00
C GLU A 31 -12.68 -2.07 3.81
N PRO A 32 -13.58 -2.75 3.06
CA PRO A 32 -13.44 -4.19 2.80
C PRO A 32 -12.13 -4.55 2.10
N PHE A 33 -11.71 -3.75 1.11
CA PHE A 33 -10.44 -3.96 0.43
C PHE A 33 -9.26 -3.74 1.37
N ARG A 34 -9.30 -2.67 2.17
CA ARG A 34 -8.27 -2.39 3.18
C ARG A 34 -8.14 -3.53 4.19
N GLN A 35 -9.25 -4.02 4.72
CA GLN A 35 -9.26 -5.15 5.65
C GLN A 35 -8.70 -6.43 5.02
N SER A 36 -9.00 -6.67 3.74
CA SER A 36 -8.42 -7.81 3.00
C SER A 36 -6.90 -7.72 2.93
N LEU A 37 -6.35 -6.53 2.69
CA LEU A 37 -4.91 -6.29 2.63
C LEU A 37 -4.24 -6.38 4.00
N LEU A 38 -4.87 -5.86 5.05
CA LEU A 38 -4.35 -5.97 6.42
C LEU A 38 -4.29 -7.42 6.88
N LYS A 39 -5.31 -8.23 6.56
CA LYS A 39 -5.27 -9.67 6.82
C LYS A 39 -4.12 -10.35 6.09
N LEU A 40 -3.92 -10.04 4.81
CA LEU A 40 -2.76 -10.54 4.04
C LEU A 40 -1.43 -10.11 4.67
N ASN A 41 -1.34 -8.89 5.22
CA ASN A 41 -0.14 -8.41 5.91
C ASN A 41 0.12 -9.16 7.23
N GLN A 42 -0.93 -9.54 7.96
CA GLN A 42 -0.81 -10.39 9.15
C GLN A 42 -0.30 -11.79 8.79
N GLU A 43 -0.82 -12.38 7.71
CA GLU A 43 -0.36 -13.68 7.22
C GLU A 43 1.08 -13.60 6.69
N PHE A 44 1.43 -12.50 6.01
CA PHE A 44 2.79 -12.20 5.60
C PHE A 44 3.75 -12.08 6.80
N HIS A 45 3.30 -11.51 7.92
CA HIS A 45 4.10 -11.46 9.15
C HIS A 45 4.47 -12.88 9.61
N GLN A 46 3.49 -13.79 9.67
CA GLN A 46 3.73 -15.18 10.07
C GLN A 46 4.70 -15.89 9.11
N PHE A 47 4.54 -15.65 7.80
CA PHE A 47 5.47 -16.16 6.78
C PHE A 47 6.90 -15.65 6.99
N LEU A 48 7.08 -14.38 7.38
CA LEU A 48 8.40 -13.82 7.65
C LEU A 48 9.03 -14.38 8.94
N LEU A 49 8.24 -14.62 9.99
CA LEU A 49 8.74 -15.17 11.25
C LEU A 49 9.32 -16.58 11.09
N ALA A 50 8.83 -17.35 10.11
CA ALA A 50 9.39 -18.65 9.77
C ALA A 50 10.80 -18.58 9.14
N LYS A 51 11.20 -17.42 8.60
CA LYS A 51 12.42 -17.27 7.77
C LYS A 51 13.41 -16.22 8.29
N TYR A 52 12.95 -15.28 9.13
CA TYR A 52 13.73 -14.12 9.56
C TYR A 52 13.53 -13.83 11.05
N SER A 53 14.42 -13.00 11.61
CA SER A 53 14.25 -12.50 12.98
C SER A 53 12.97 -11.68 13.13
N GLU A 54 12.39 -11.68 14.32
CA GLU A 54 11.21 -10.87 14.66
C GLU A 54 11.40 -9.39 14.32
N ARG A 55 12.60 -8.84 14.58
CA ARG A 55 12.94 -7.45 14.25
C ARG A 55 12.81 -7.18 12.75
N THR A 56 13.33 -8.07 11.92
CA THR A 56 13.27 -7.95 10.46
C THR A 56 11.83 -8.12 9.96
N ALA A 57 11.11 -9.09 10.51
CA ALA A 57 9.72 -9.37 10.15
C ALA A 57 8.82 -8.15 10.43
N ARG A 58 8.91 -7.59 11.65
CA ARG A 58 8.20 -6.37 12.05
C ARG A 58 8.51 -5.20 11.11
N LYS A 59 9.78 -4.95 10.80
CA LYS A 59 10.16 -3.85 9.90
C LYS A 59 9.49 -3.97 8.53
N HIS A 60 9.51 -5.15 7.92
CA HIS A 60 8.87 -5.36 6.61
C HIS A 60 7.34 -5.23 6.68
N VAL A 61 6.71 -5.76 7.72
CA VAL A 61 5.25 -5.67 7.93
C VAL A 61 4.81 -4.21 8.10
N SER A 62 5.56 -3.41 8.86
CA SER A 62 5.25 -1.98 9.03
C SER A 62 5.38 -1.20 7.72
N ILE A 63 6.36 -1.52 6.88
CA ILE A 63 6.48 -0.90 5.55
C ILE A 63 5.28 -1.27 4.67
N VAL A 64 4.87 -2.54 4.68
CA VAL A 64 3.72 -3.01 3.90
C VAL A 64 2.41 -2.41 4.42
N GLU A 65 2.25 -2.24 5.73
CA GLU A 65 1.09 -1.60 6.33
C GLU A 65 0.93 -0.16 5.84
N VAL A 66 2.02 0.61 5.85
CA VAL A 66 2.02 1.98 5.31
C VAL A 66 1.82 2.00 3.79
N PHE A 67 2.27 0.98 3.08
CA PHE A 67 1.96 0.81 1.65
C PHE A 67 0.46 0.58 1.42
N ILE A 68 -0.20 -0.23 2.25
CA ILE A 68 -1.65 -0.45 2.19
C ILE A 68 -2.38 0.88 2.39
N ASP A 69 -1.98 1.68 3.38
CA ASP A 69 -2.57 3.00 3.59
C ASP A 69 -2.33 3.93 2.39
N PHE A 70 -1.15 3.89 1.76
CA PHE A 70 -0.89 4.62 0.53
C PHE A 70 -1.85 4.19 -0.59
N ILE A 71 -2.01 2.89 -0.81
CA ILE A 71 -2.91 2.37 -1.86
C ILE A 71 -4.36 2.80 -1.58
N CYS A 72 -4.88 2.56 -0.38
CA CYS A 72 -6.29 2.84 -0.06
C CYS A 72 -6.60 4.35 -0.01
N ARG A 73 -5.65 5.20 0.39
CA ARG A 73 -5.89 6.64 0.59
C ARG A 73 -5.45 7.51 -0.57
N GLN A 74 -4.48 7.08 -1.36
CA GLN A 74 -3.86 7.89 -2.41
C GLN A 74 -4.10 7.35 -3.81
N THR A 75 -4.84 6.25 -3.95
CA THR A 75 -5.16 5.66 -5.25
C THR A 75 -6.63 5.25 -5.34
N ASP A 76 -7.07 4.94 -6.56
CA ASP A 76 -8.38 4.36 -6.87
C ASP A 76 -8.34 2.83 -7.04
N VAL A 77 -7.26 2.18 -6.58
CA VAL A 77 -7.10 0.72 -6.65
C VAL A 77 -8.09 0.05 -5.70
N GLU A 78 -8.86 -0.90 -6.22
CA GLU A 78 -9.79 -1.72 -5.43
C GLU A 78 -9.38 -3.20 -5.40
N ARG A 79 -8.40 -3.60 -6.23
CA ARG A 79 -7.94 -4.98 -6.35
C ARG A 79 -6.42 -5.05 -6.52
N ILE A 80 -5.80 -6.12 -6.03
CA ILE A 80 -4.32 -6.27 -6.02
C ILE A 80 -3.73 -6.28 -7.45
N ASP A 81 -4.46 -6.81 -8.44
CA ASP A 81 -4.04 -6.88 -9.84
C ASP A 81 -3.98 -5.51 -10.54
N GLU A 82 -4.66 -4.51 -9.99
CA GLU A 82 -4.69 -3.13 -10.51
C GLU A 82 -3.48 -2.31 -10.07
N ILE A 83 -2.74 -2.79 -9.06
CA ILE A 83 -1.53 -2.12 -8.58
C ILE A 83 -0.51 -2.08 -9.72
N THR A 84 -0.12 -0.87 -10.11
CA THR A 84 0.80 -0.65 -11.23
C THR A 84 2.26 -0.60 -10.78
N SER A 85 3.19 -0.83 -11.71
CA SER A 85 4.63 -0.68 -11.50
C SER A 85 5.02 0.71 -10.98
N GLY A 86 4.35 1.75 -11.50
CA GLY A 86 4.56 3.13 -11.06
C GLY A 86 4.19 3.34 -9.59
N MET A 87 3.11 2.69 -9.12
CA MET A 87 2.64 2.81 -7.74
C MET A 87 3.66 2.25 -6.75
N VAL A 88 4.18 1.04 -7.00
CA VAL A 88 5.15 0.37 -6.11
C VAL A 88 6.54 1.01 -6.17
N ASN A 89 7.00 1.45 -7.35
CA ASN A 89 8.38 1.91 -7.50
C ASN A 89 8.54 3.43 -7.36
N THR A 90 7.70 4.23 -8.00
CA THR A 90 7.90 5.69 -8.06
C THR A 90 7.02 6.45 -7.08
N HIS A 91 5.70 6.21 -7.12
CA HIS A 91 4.76 7.02 -6.36
C HIS A 91 4.88 6.75 -4.86
N PHE A 92 4.94 5.49 -4.45
CA PHE A 92 5.07 5.14 -3.03
C PHE A 92 6.37 5.68 -2.43
N LYS A 93 7.53 5.51 -3.08
CA LYS A 93 8.82 6.03 -2.58
C LYS A 93 8.81 7.56 -2.44
N LYS A 94 8.25 8.27 -3.43
CA LYS A 94 8.09 9.73 -3.37
C LYS A 94 7.12 10.16 -2.27
N TRP A 95 6.03 9.42 -2.08
CA TRP A 95 5.05 9.68 -1.05
C TRP A 95 5.64 9.44 0.35
N TRP A 96 6.34 8.32 0.54
CA TRP A 96 7.04 7.97 1.79
C TRP A 96 7.99 9.09 2.20
N LYS A 97 8.92 9.50 1.32
CA LYS A 97 9.87 10.58 1.60
C LYS A 97 9.20 11.89 2.03
N ARG A 98 7.97 12.16 1.58
CA ARG A 98 7.22 13.39 1.90
C ARG A 98 6.38 13.27 3.18
N LYS A 99 5.96 12.05 3.54
CA LYS A 99 4.94 11.82 4.57
C LYS A 99 5.45 11.07 5.78
N VAL A 100 6.39 10.16 5.57
CA VAL A 100 7.01 9.33 6.59
C VAL A 100 8.41 9.90 6.85
N TRP A 101 8.56 10.54 8.01
CA TRP A 101 9.79 11.23 8.41
C TRP A 101 10.69 10.27 9.19
N ASP A 102 11.13 9.20 8.53
CA ASP A 102 12.02 8.20 9.10
C ASP A 102 13.32 8.03 8.29
N SER A 103 14.21 7.15 8.76
CA SER A 103 15.49 6.85 8.11
C SER A 103 15.42 5.65 7.15
N THR A 104 14.21 5.15 6.82
CA THR A 104 14.05 3.99 5.94
C THR A 104 14.49 4.34 4.52
N SER A 105 15.37 3.51 3.95
CA SER A 105 15.90 3.78 2.61
C SER A 105 14.93 3.34 1.51
N PRO A 106 14.99 3.95 0.31
CA PRO A 106 14.21 3.52 -0.86
C PRO A 106 14.39 2.04 -1.22
N ASP A 107 15.58 1.49 -0.94
CA ASP A 107 15.89 0.07 -1.20
C ASP A 107 15.21 -0.84 -0.19
N GLU A 108 15.15 -0.43 1.08
CA GLU A 108 14.42 -1.15 2.11
C GLU A 108 12.92 -1.22 1.81
N LEU A 109 12.34 -0.14 1.27
CA LEU A 109 10.97 -0.13 0.77
C LEU A 109 10.79 -1.14 -0.36
N THR A 110 11.72 -1.17 -1.31
CA THR A 110 11.70 -2.10 -2.45
C THR A 110 11.76 -3.55 -1.98
N VAL A 111 12.67 -3.86 -1.05
CA VAL A 111 12.85 -5.22 -0.51
C VAL A 111 11.60 -5.68 0.24
N ALA A 112 11.00 -4.81 1.07
CA ALA A 112 9.79 -5.15 1.81
C ALA A 112 8.63 -5.45 0.86
N LEU A 113 8.38 -4.58 -0.12
CA LEU A 113 7.33 -4.79 -1.12
C LEU A 113 7.60 -6.03 -1.96
N ARG A 114 8.83 -6.27 -2.39
CA ARG A 114 9.20 -7.45 -3.17
C ARG A 114 8.85 -8.73 -2.40
N LYS A 115 9.24 -8.81 -1.12
CA LYS A 115 8.93 -9.96 -0.26
C LYS A 115 7.42 -10.16 -0.12
N PHE A 116 6.66 -9.08 0.02
CA PHE A 116 5.20 -9.15 0.11
C PHE A 116 4.58 -9.68 -1.19
N PHE A 117 4.94 -9.15 -2.35
CA PHE A 117 4.42 -9.64 -3.63
C PHE A 117 4.87 -11.07 -3.96
N LEU A 118 6.06 -11.49 -3.50
CA LEU A 118 6.49 -12.88 -3.59
C LEU A 118 5.65 -13.79 -2.69
N PHE A 119 5.35 -13.37 -1.45
CA PHE A 119 4.43 -14.08 -0.57
C PHE A 119 3.03 -14.23 -1.20
N LEU A 120 2.50 -13.16 -1.81
CA LEU A 120 1.22 -13.22 -2.51
C LEU A 120 1.23 -14.22 -3.67
N LEU A 121 2.33 -14.27 -4.43
CA LEU A 121 2.50 -15.22 -5.52
C LEU A 121 2.61 -16.67 -5.02
N GLU A 122 3.51 -16.92 -4.08
CA GLU A 122 3.87 -18.27 -3.61
C GLU A 122 2.79 -18.90 -2.73
N GLU A 123 2.28 -18.17 -1.75
CA GLU A 123 1.39 -18.72 -0.71
C GLU A 123 -0.09 -18.51 -1.03
N LYS A 124 -0.44 -17.47 -1.81
CA LYS A 124 -1.83 -17.08 -2.08
C LYS A 124 -2.25 -17.24 -3.53
N ASN A 125 -1.31 -17.56 -4.43
CA ASN A 125 -1.56 -17.64 -5.87
C ASN A 125 -2.19 -16.34 -6.44
N ILE A 126 -1.87 -15.19 -5.83
CA ILE A 126 -2.32 -13.86 -6.26
C ILE A 126 -1.20 -13.25 -7.11
N VAL A 127 -1.41 -13.20 -8.42
CA VAL A 127 -0.39 -12.77 -9.37
C VAL A 127 -0.50 -11.27 -9.66
N ASN A 128 0.57 -10.53 -9.40
CA ASN A 128 0.79 -9.20 -9.97
C ASN A 128 2.19 -9.11 -10.58
N GLU A 129 2.31 -9.55 -11.83
CA GLU A 129 3.57 -9.53 -12.57
C GLU A 129 4.14 -8.11 -12.76
N LYS A 130 3.28 -7.11 -12.90
CA LYS A 130 3.69 -5.72 -13.15
C LYS A 130 4.40 -5.17 -11.92
N ALA A 131 3.87 -5.43 -10.73
CA ALA A 131 4.49 -5.05 -9.48
C ALA A 131 5.78 -5.81 -9.24
N LEU A 132 5.79 -7.14 -9.45
CA LEU A 132 6.99 -7.97 -9.26
C LEU A 132 8.15 -7.55 -10.18
N LYS A 133 7.89 -7.37 -11.48
CA LYS A 133 8.91 -6.92 -12.45
C LYS A 133 9.48 -5.53 -12.11
N ALA A 134 8.68 -4.67 -11.49
CA ALA A 134 9.10 -3.31 -11.11
C ALA A 134 9.94 -3.25 -9.83
N LEU A 135 10.00 -4.36 -9.07
CA LEU A 135 10.70 -4.49 -7.78
C LEU A 135 11.95 -5.39 -7.90
N GLN A 136 12.27 -5.86 -9.11
CA GLN A 136 13.54 -6.53 -9.44
C GLN A 136 14.67 -5.51 -9.54
#